data_AF-A0A2A5XJL3-F1
#
_entry.id   AF-A0A2A5XJL3-F1
#
_cell.length_a   1.000
_cell.length_b   1.000
_cell.length_c   1.000
_cell.angle_alpha   90.00
_cell.angle_beta   90.00
_cell.angle_gamma   90.00
#
_symmetry.space_group_name_H-M   'P 1'
#
loop_
_entity.id
_entity.type
_entity.pdbx_description
1 polymer ?
#
loop_
_entity_poly.entity_id
_entity_poly.type
_entity_poly.pdbx_seq_one_letter_code
_entity_poly.pdbx_strand_id
1 'polypeptide(L)' 'MGYSYKNSKGKSYYLHTKDVVLRGGRNQTIYYFCKDERSNACDLPSGKQVVESPKTGLPFVKKA' A
#
# COMPACT_ATOMS: atom_id res chain seq x y z
N MET A 1 6.98 -5.58 11.77
CA MET A 1 5.59 -5.07 11.83
C MET A 1 5.38 -4.25 10.58
N GLY A 2 4.28 -4.45 9.86
CA GLY A 2 3.98 -3.62 8.70
C GLY A 2 3.35 -2.29 9.08
N TYR A 3 3.41 -1.31 8.18
CA TYR A 3 2.66 -0.07 8.32
C TYR A 3 1.15 -0.38 8.24
N SER A 4 0.37 0.16 9.19
CA SER A 4 -1.09 0.07 9.20
C SER A 4 -1.75 1.43 9.09
N TYR A 5 -2.93 1.46 8.48
CA TYR A 5 -3.71 2.67 8.26
C TYR A 5 -5.19 2.39 8.49
N LYS A 6 -5.83 3.21 9.31
CA LYS A 6 -7.28 3.20 9.48
C LYS A 6 -7.89 4.27 8.58
N ASN A 7 -8.73 3.84 7.65
CA ASN A 7 -9.38 4.77 6.72
C ASN A 7 -10.48 5.60 7.39
N SER A 8 -11.00 6.59 6.67
CA SER A 8 -12.09 7.46 7.12
C SER A 8 -13.38 6.69 7.51
N LYS A 9 -13.55 5.48 6.97
CA LYS A 9 -14.68 4.58 7.25
C LYS A 9 -14.41 3.62 8.41
N GLY A 10 -13.32 3.82 9.15
CA GLY A 10 -12.95 3.04 10.33
C GLY A 10 -12.38 1.63 10.04
N LYS A 11 -12.09 1.30 8.77
CA LYS A 11 -11.52 0.01 8.36
C LYS A 11 -9.99 0.08 8.40
N SER A 12 -9.38 -0.92 9.01
CA SER A 12 -7.91 -1.07 9.03
C SER A 12 -7.41 -1.73 7.75
N TYR A 13 -6.29 -1.22 7.26
CA TYR A 13 -5.54 -1.77 6.14
C TYR A 13 -4.06 -1.81 6.51
N TYR A 14 -3.35 -2.76 5.93
CA TYR A 14 -1.93 -2.98 6.11
C TYR A 14 -1.23 -2.78 4.78
N LEU A 15 -0.05 -2.18 4.82
CA LEU A 15 0.78 -1.97 3.64
C LEU A 15 1.61 -3.21 3.35
N HIS A 16 1.62 -3.62 2.09
CA HIS A 16 2.42 -4.74 1.60
C HIS A 16 3.25 -4.30 0.40
N THR A 17 4.32 -5.06 0.17
CA THR A 17 5.18 -4.90 -1.01
C THR A 17 5.19 -6.17 -1.85
N LYS A 18 5.35 -6.02 -3.16
CA LYS A 18 5.57 -7.13 -4.08
C LYS A 18 6.41 -6.67 -5.26
N ASP A 19 7.40 -7.47 -5.63
CA ASP A 19 8.10 -7.28 -6.90
C ASP A 19 7.28 -7.92 -8.02
N VAL A 20 6.98 -7.12 -9.05
CA VAL A 20 6.24 -7.55 -10.22
C VAL A 20 7.01 -7.20 -11.48
N VAL A 21 6.83 -8.03 -12.51
CA VAL A 21 7.32 -7.73 -13.85
C VAL A 21 6.18 -7.07 -14.61
N LEU A 22 6.36 -5.79 -14.95
CA LEU A 22 5.38 -5.05 -15.74
C LEU A 22 5.37 -5.54 -17.19
N ARG A 23 4.28 -5.22 -17.88
CA ARG A 23 4.19 -5.40 -19.34
C ARG A 23 5.33 -4.61 -20.00
N GLY A 24 6.24 -5.33 -20.68
CA GLY A 24 7.48 -4.78 -21.22
C GLY A 24 8.77 -5.26 -20.52
N GLY A 25 8.66 -6.17 -19.54
CA GLY A 25 9.82 -6.84 -18.92
C GLY A 25 10.52 -6.03 -17.82
N ARG A 26 10.00 -4.86 -17.47
CA ARG A 26 10.55 -4.03 -16.40
C ARG A 26 10.12 -4.55 -15.03
N ASN A 27 11.09 -4.84 -14.16
CA ASN A 27 10.83 -5.13 -12.76
C ASN A 27 10.47 -3.85 -12.01
N GLN A 28 9.42 -3.92 -11.19
CA GLN A 28 9.01 -2.84 -10.30
C GLN A 28 8.50 -3.40 -8.98
N THR A 29 8.98 -2.84 -7.88
CA THR A 29 8.38 -3.03 -6.56
C THR A 29 7.12 -2.19 -6.45
N ILE A 30 5.98 -2.85 -6.28
CA ILE A 30 4.68 -2.20 -6.05
C ILE A 30 4.32 -2.24 -4.57
N TYR A 31 3.57 -1.22 -4.16
CA TYR A 31 3.02 -1.10 -2.80
C TYR A 31 1.51 -1.11 -2.88
N TYR A 32 0.86 -1.88 -2.02
CA TYR A 32 -0.60 -1.99 -2.00
C TYR A 32 -1.13 -2.21 -0.59
N PHE A 33 -2.38 -1.82 -0.35
CA PHE A 33 -3.06 -2.01 0.92
C PHE A 33 -4.00 -3.22 0.88
N CYS A 34 -3.96 -4.05 1.92
CA CYS A 34 -4.89 -5.17 2.13
C CYS A 34 -5.50 -5.10 3.53
N LYS A 35 -6.64 -5.77 3.76
CA LYS A 35 -7.28 -5.80 5.08
C LYS A 35 -6.62 -6.78 6.05
N ASP A 36 -5.87 -7.74 5.53
CA ASP A 36 -5.18 -8.76 6.32
C ASP A 36 -3.69 -8.44 6.37
N GLU A 37 -3.07 -8.56 7.53
CA GLU A 37 -1.61 -8.57 7.62
C GLU A 37 -1.09 -9.91 7.10
N ARG A 38 -0.06 -9.86 6.25
CA ARG A 38 0.51 -11.04 5.58
C ARG A 38 2.02 -10.97 5.68
N SER A 39 2.70 -12.05 5.34
CA SER A 39 4.17 -12.14 5.44
C SER A 39 4.92 -11.06 4.65
N ASN A 40 4.32 -10.49 3.61
CA ASN A 40 4.91 -9.42 2.81
C ASN A 40 4.47 -8.01 3.24
N ALA A 41 3.98 -7.86 4.46
CA ALA A 41 3.72 -6.56 5.06
C ALA A 41 5.03 -5.78 5.19
N CYS A 42 4.99 -4.48 4.95
CA CYS A 42 6.18 -3.63 4.95
C CYS A 42 5.90 -2.25 5.55
N ASP A 43 6.98 -1.56 5.91
CA ASP A 43 6.91 -0.17 6.35
C ASP A 43 6.66 0.80 5.18
N LEU A 44 6.11 1.97 5.50
CA LEU A 44 5.94 3.05 4.53
C LEU A 44 7.33 3.57 4.12
N PRO A 45 7.74 3.43 2.85
CA PRO A 45 9.07 3.87 2.42
C PRO A 45 9.18 5.40 2.44
N SER A 46 10.41 5.89 2.67
CA SER A 46 10.72 7.32 2.67
C SER A 46 10.29 8.02 1.37
N GLY A 47 9.78 9.24 1.49
CA GLY A 47 9.33 10.04 0.34
C GLY A 47 8.01 9.55 -0.27
N LYS A 48 7.27 8.69 0.44
CA LYS A 48 5.91 8.31 0.09
C LYS A 48 4.94 8.69 1.20
N GLN A 49 3.70 8.97 0.80
CA GLN A 49 2.59 9.30 1.69
C GLN A 49 1.37 8.44 1.37
N VAL A 50 0.51 8.23 2.36
CA VAL A 50 -0.73 7.48 2.20
C VAL A 50 -1.86 8.46 1.93
N VAL A 51 -2.62 8.19 0.88
CA VAL A 51 -3.80 8.95 0.50
C VAL A 51 -4.97 7.99 0.38
N GLU A 52 -6.15 8.45 0.77
CA GLU A 52 -7.38 7.67 0.66
C GLU A 52 -8.14 8.06 -0.63
N SER A 53 -8.64 7.06 -1.36
CA SER A 53 -9.54 7.32 -2.49
C SER A 53 -10.86 7.90 -1.98
N PRO A 54 -11.28 9.11 -2.40
CA PRO A 54 -12.54 9.70 -1.94
C PRO A 54 -13.77 8.86 -2.30
N LYS A 55 -13.69 8.12 -3.43
CA LYS A 55 -14.80 7.31 -3.93
C LYS A 55 -14.95 5.98 -3.17
N THR A 56 -13.85 5.25 -2.98
CA THR A 56 -13.90 3.89 -2.40
C THR A 56 -13.56 3.87 -0.91
N GLY A 57 -12.77 4.82 -0.44
CA GLY A 57 -12.12 4.80 0.87
C GLY A 57 -10.91 3.86 0.93
N LEU A 58 -10.42 3.39 -0.23
CA LEU A 58 -9.24 2.53 -0.30
C LEU A 58 -7.96 3.37 -0.13
N PRO A 59 -7.09 3.06 0.84
CA PRO A 59 -5.79 3.70 0.95
C PRO A 59 -4.86 3.28 -0.18
N PHE A 60 -4.06 4.21 -0.68
CA PHE A 60 -3.01 3.96 -1.66
C PHE A 60 -1.81 4.86 -1.37
N VAL A 61 -0.66 4.47 -1.91
CA VAL A 61 0.59 5.20 -1.70
C VAL A 61 0.84 6.14 -2.87
N LYS A 62 1.18 7.40 -2.58
CA LYS A 62 1.61 8.41 -3.54
C LYS A 62 3.03 8.88 -3.21
N LYS A 63 3.74 9.39 -4.20
CA LYS A 63 4.97 10.15 -3.95
C LYS A 63 4.62 11.39 -3.10
N ALA A 64 5.38 11.62 -2.03
CA ALA A 64 5.26 12.79 -1.18
C ALA A 64 5.49 14.07 -1.99
#